data_AF-A0A835E0U0-F1
#
_entry.id   AF-A0A835E0U0-F1
#
_cell.length_a   1.000
_cell.length_b   1.000
_cell.length_c   1.000
_cell.angle_alpha   90.00
_cell.angle_beta   90.00
_cell.angle_gamma   90.00
#
_symmetry.space_group_name_H-M   'P 1'
#
loop_
_entity.id
_entity.type
_entity.pdbx_description
1 polymer ?
#
loop_
_entity_poly.entity_id
_entity_poly.type
_entity_poly.pdbx_seq_one_letter_code
_entity_poly.pdbx_strand_id
1 'polypeptide(L)'
;MASGKEAHGWAARDASGHLSPFNFSRRVQRDGDVTIKVLFCGLCHTDLHVIKNEWGNAMYPLVPGHEVVGVVTDVAPGLTKFKAGDTVGVGYFVDSCRSCESCSKRFESYCPQLVQTSNGVDLFDGSTTQGGFSDVLIVSQDYLVRVPESLSPEGTAPLLCAGITVFSPMVQYGLNVPGKHLGESATWGSVASVTWASSLARRSG
;
A
#
# COMPACT_ATOMS: atom_id res chain seq x y z
N MET A 1 -21.90 -17.11 -12.30
CA MET A 1 -20.80 -16.12 -12.42
C MET A 1 -20.40 -15.77 -11.01
N ALA A 2 -19.11 -15.86 -10.65
CA ALA A 2 -18.68 -15.49 -9.30
C ALA A 2 -19.02 -14.00 -9.08
N SER A 3 -19.86 -13.71 -8.09
CA SER A 3 -20.09 -12.33 -7.67
C SER A 3 -18.88 -11.84 -6.90
N GLY A 4 -18.59 -10.54 -6.98
CA GLY A 4 -17.56 -9.91 -6.17
C GLY A 4 -17.78 -10.13 -4.67
N LYS A 5 -16.72 -9.93 -3.89
CA LYS A 5 -16.78 -10.05 -2.42
C LYS A 5 -17.30 -8.74 -1.84
N GLU A 6 -18.40 -8.78 -1.11
CA GLU A 6 -18.91 -7.61 -0.38
C GLU A 6 -17.84 -7.04 0.56
N ALA A 7 -17.74 -5.72 0.59
CA ALA A 7 -16.79 -4.97 1.39
C ALA A 7 -17.45 -3.72 1.98
N HIS A 8 -17.00 -3.37 3.18
CA HIS A 8 -17.48 -2.24 3.93
C HIS A 8 -16.31 -1.29 4.21
N GLY A 9 -16.49 -0.01 3.90
CA GLY A 9 -15.47 1.00 4.13
C GLY A 9 -16.04 2.38 4.37
N TRP A 10 -15.15 3.36 4.38
CA TRP A 10 -15.48 4.78 4.53
C TRP A 10 -15.01 5.53 3.29
N ALA A 11 -15.93 6.21 2.61
CA ALA A 11 -15.63 6.89 1.35
C ALA A 11 -15.94 8.38 1.41
N ALA A 12 -15.12 9.17 0.71
CA ALA A 12 -15.46 10.51 0.31
C ALA A 12 -16.34 10.46 -0.95
N ARG A 13 -17.25 11.43 -1.09
CA ARG A 13 -18.14 11.56 -2.26
C ARG A 13 -17.96 12.87 -3.01
N ASP A 14 -17.20 13.80 -2.45
CA ASP A 14 -16.89 15.10 -3.02
C ASP A 14 -15.62 15.68 -2.39
N ALA A 15 -15.20 16.85 -2.88
CA ALA A 15 -13.97 17.54 -2.48
C ALA A 15 -13.99 18.11 -1.05
N SER A 16 -15.10 18.02 -0.30
CA SER A 16 -15.05 18.29 1.15
C SER A 16 -14.11 17.32 1.86
N GLY A 17 -13.99 16.10 1.32
CA GLY A 17 -13.26 15.00 1.94
C GLY A 17 -13.98 14.38 3.13
N HIS A 18 -15.27 14.68 3.34
CA HIS A 18 -16.04 14.07 4.42
C HIS A 18 -16.22 12.57 4.16
N LEU A 19 -15.67 11.75 5.06
CA LEU A 19 -15.78 10.30 5.00
C LEU A 19 -17.05 9.83 5.69
N SER A 20 -17.77 8.92 5.05
CA SER A 20 -18.94 8.27 5.64
C SER A 20 -19.02 6.81 5.19
N PRO A 21 -19.77 5.94 5.90
CA PRO A 21 -19.90 4.54 5.55
C PRO A 21 -20.32 4.33 4.09
N PHE A 22 -19.71 3.33 3.47
CA PHE A 22 -19.88 2.97 2.08
C PHE A 22 -19.73 1.45 1.89
N ASN A 23 -20.74 0.85 1.27
CA ASN A 23 -20.75 -0.57 0.91
C ASN A 23 -20.46 -0.69 -0.58
N PHE A 24 -19.61 -1.64 -0.94
CA PHE A 24 -19.22 -1.88 -2.32
C PHE A 24 -18.80 -3.34 -2.49
N SER A 25 -18.61 -3.76 -3.74
CA SER A 25 -18.13 -5.10 -4.05
C SER A 25 -16.68 -5.03 -4.52
N ARG A 26 -15.82 -5.86 -3.95
CA ARG A 26 -14.47 -6.12 -4.45
C ARG A 26 -14.56 -7.03 -5.66
N ARG A 27 -13.62 -6.87 -6.59
CA ARG A 27 -13.44 -7.80 -7.71
C ARG A 27 -13.28 -9.24 -7.21
N VAL A 28 -13.65 -10.20 -8.05
CA VAL A 28 -13.40 -11.62 -7.78
C VAL A 28 -11.88 -11.86 -7.67
N GLN A 29 -11.49 -12.76 -6.79
CA GLN A 29 -10.10 -13.20 -6.66
C GLN A 29 -9.64 -13.85 -7.97
N ARG A 30 -8.57 -13.32 -8.57
CA ARG A 30 -7.93 -13.82 -9.79
C ARG A 30 -6.78 -14.76 -9.41
N ASP A 31 -6.21 -15.41 -10.41
CA ASP A 31 -5.00 -16.21 -10.22
C ASP A 31 -3.87 -15.32 -9.65
N GLY A 32 -3.16 -15.82 -8.64
CA GLY A 32 -2.11 -15.07 -7.98
C GLY A 32 -2.58 -14.01 -6.98
N ASP A 33 -3.88 -13.88 -6.72
CA ASP A 33 -4.39 -12.98 -5.68
C ASP A 33 -4.51 -13.60 -4.30
N VAL A 34 -4.47 -12.71 -3.32
CA VAL A 34 -4.60 -13.01 -1.90
C VAL A 34 -5.68 -12.11 -1.31
N THR A 35 -6.59 -12.69 -0.53
CA THR A 35 -7.63 -11.97 0.19
C THR A 35 -7.17 -11.66 1.61
N ILE A 36 -7.24 -10.40 2.00
CA ILE A 36 -6.68 -9.87 3.24
C ILE A 36 -7.80 -9.26 4.06
N LYS A 37 -7.93 -9.69 5.32
CA LYS A 37 -8.70 -8.95 6.32
C LYS A 37 -7.83 -7.80 6.82
N VAL A 38 -8.30 -6.57 6.63
CA VAL A 38 -7.59 -5.38 7.11
C VAL A 38 -7.66 -5.33 8.63
N LEU A 39 -6.50 -5.10 9.27
CA LEU A 39 -6.40 -4.89 10.72
C LEU A 39 -6.13 -3.41 11.03
N PHE A 40 -5.18 -2.83 10.30
CA PHE A 40 -4.76 -1.44 10.47
C PHE A 40 -4.57 -0.80 9.10
N CYS A 41 -4.92 0.47 9.00
CA CYS A 41 -4.53 1.31 7.87
C CYS A 41 -4.00 2.63 8.43
N GLY A 42 -2.78 2.98 8.04
CA GLY A 42 -2.21 4.28 8.34
C GLY A 42 -2.88 5.39 7.52
N LEU A 43 -2.76 6.62 8.01
CA LEU A 43 -3.26 7.83 7.35
C LEU A 43 -2.05 8.73 7.09
N CYS A 44 -1.90 9.18 5.85
CA CYS A 44 -0.91 10.19 5.51
C CYS A 44 -1.51 11.32 4.68
N HIS A 45 -0.69 12.34 4.37
CA HIS A 45 -1.14 13.52 3.63
C HIS A 45 -1.64 13.18 2.23
N THR A 46 -1.11 12.12 1.60
CA THR A 46 -1.60 11.63 0.31
C THR A 46 -3.09 11.31 0.35
N ASP A 47 -3.57 10.69 1.44
CA ASP A 47 -5.00 10.39 1.59
C ASP A 47 -5.83 11.67 1.64
N LEU A 48 -5.35 12.70 2.36
CA LEU A 48 -6.01 14.01 2.44
C LEU A 48 -6.07 14.73 1.08
N HIS A 49 -4.94 14.79 0.37
CA HIS A 49 -4.86 15.42 -0.95
C HIS A 49 -5.81 14.77 -1.94
N VAL A 50 -5.91 13.44 -1.92
CA VAL A 50 -6.77 12.66 -2.81
C VAL A 50 -8.24 12.86 -2.47
N ILE A 51 -8.66 12.72 -1.20
CA ILE A 51 -10.09 12.87 -0.84
C ILE A 51 -10.61 14.30 -1.02
N LYS A 52 -9.73 15.30 -0.95
CA LYS A 52 -10.06 16.72 -1.20
C LYS A 52 -9.90 17.14 -2.66
N ASN A 53 -9.50 16.21 -3.53
CA ASN A 53 -9.26 16.45 -4.95
C ASN A 53 -8.25 17.59 -5.21
N GLU A 54 -7.25 17.77 -4.36
CA GLU A 54 -6.27 18.85 -4.48
C GLU A 54 -5.33 18.67 -5.69
N TRP A 55 -5.29 17.46 -6.25
CA TRP A 55 -4.58 17.13 -7.49
C TRP A 55 -5.49 17.00 -8.71
N GLY A 56 -6.80 17.25 -8.57
CA GLY A 56 -7.75 17.25 -9.68
C GLY A 56 -8.03 15.88 -10.32
N ASN A 57 -7.67 14.77 -9.66
CA ASN A 57 -7.75 13.41 -10.18
C ASN A 57 -8.61 12.45 -9.31
N ALA A 58 -9.40 12.97 -8.36
CA ALA A 58 -10.24 12.13 -7.51
C ALA A 58 -11.40 11.51 -8.30
N MET A 59 -11.55 10.18 -8.18
CA MET A 59 -12.66 9.40 -8.72
C MET A 59 -13.58 8.98 -7.57
N TYR A 60 -14.65 9.74 -7.36
CA TYR A 60 -15.63 9.45 -6.31
C TYR A 60 -16.69 8.42 -6.75
N PRO A 61 -17.23 7.58 -5.83
CA PRO A 61 -16.89 7.46 -4.42
C PRO A 61 -15.50 6.83 -4.19
N LEU A 62 -14.76 7.38 -3.23
CA LEU A 62 -13.34 7.11 -3.03
C LEU A 62 -13.08 6.68 -1.58
N VAL A 63 -12.65 5.43 -1.39
CA VAL A 63 -12.16 4.91 -0.11
C VAL A 63 -10.63 5.11 -0.06
N PRO A 64 -10.10 5.96 0.84
CA PRO A 64 -8.66 6.19 0.96
C PRO A 64 -7.93 5.05 1.66
N GLY A 65 -6.62 5.21 1.87
CA GLY A 65 -5.77 4.30 2.63
C GLY A 65 -4.87 3.45 1.75
N HIS A 66 -3.56 3.58 1.96
CA HIS A 66 -2.51 2.88 1.20
C HIS A 66 -1.32 2.45 2.08
N GLU A 67 -1.56 2.39 3.38
CA GLU A 67 -0.62 1.97 4.41
C GLU A 67 -1.25 0.80 5.19
N VAL A 68 -1.47 -0.34 4.53
CA VAL A 68 -2.38 -1.37 5.05
C VAL A 68 -1.61 -2.52 5.65
N VAL A 69 -1.98 -2.92 6.86
CA VAL A 69 -1.54 -4.18 7.48
C VAL A 69 -2.77 -5.03 7.79
N GLY A 70 -2.69 -6.31 7.41
CA GLY A 70 -3.78 -7.24 7.57
C GLY A 70 -3.32 -8.68 7.69
N VAL A 71 -4.29 -9.58 7.77
CA VAL A 71 -4.06 -11.02 7.84
C VAL A 71 -4.67 -11.68 6.61
N VAL A 72 -3.91 -12.57 5.99
CA VAL A 72 -4.38 -13.38 4.87
C VAL A 72 -5.53 -14.28 5.35
N THR A 73 -6.66 -14.19 4.66
CA THR A 73 -7.85 -15.02 4.92
C THR A 73 -8.07 -16.08 3.85
N ASP A 74 -7.62 -15.82 2.62
CA ASP A 74 -7.75 -16.74 1.50
C ASP A 74 -6.67 -16.48 0.45
N VAL A 75 -6.31 -17.50 -0.33
CA VAL A 75 -5.30 -17.45 -1.40
C VAL A 75 -5.83 -18.17 -2.63
N ALA A 76 -5.56 -17.65 -3.83
CA ALA A 76 -6.04 -18.29 -5.05
C ALA A 76 -5.37 -19.69 -5.21
N PRO A 77 -6.02 -20.63 -5.92
CA PRO A 77 -5.48 -21.98 -6.08
C PRO A 77 -4.05 -22.00 -6.63
N GLY A 78 -3.19 -22.85 -6.08
CA GLY A 78 -1.80 -23.02 -6.52
C GLY A 78 -0.80 -21.97 -6.01
N LEU A 79 -1.25 -20.96 -5.27
CA LEU A 79 -0.35 -20.03 -4.57
C LEU A 79 0.42 -20.72 -3.45
N THR A 80 1.73 -20.46 -3.39
CA THR A 80 2.63 -20.98 -2.35
C THR A 80 3.35 -19.88 -1.57
N LYS A 81 3.42 -18.65 -2.10
CA LYS A 81 4.15 -17.53 -1.49
C LYS A 81 3.51 -17.05 -0.19
N PHE A 82 2.20 -17.23 0.00
CA PHE A 82 1.44 -16.84 1.19
C PHE A 82 0.41 -17.91 1.55
N LYS A 83 -0.03 -17.92 2.80
CA LYS A 83 -1.11 -18.79 3.30
C LYS A 83 -2.00 -18.04 4.29
N ALA A 84 -3.20 -18.57 4.53
CA ALA A 84 -4.09 -18.05 5.56
C ALA A 84 -3.39 -17.96 6.94
N GLY A 85 -3.60 -16.85 7.64
CA GLY A 85 -2.94 -16.53 8.91
C GLY A 85 -1.65 -15.72 8.78
N ASP A 86 -1.04 -15.63 7.59
CA ASP A 86 0.13 -14.78 7.39
C ASP A 86 -0.22 -13.29 7.62
N THR A 87 0.62 -12.56 8.36
CA THR A 87 0.50 -11.10 8.50
C THR A 87 1.22 -10.42 7.34
N VAL A 88 0.49 -9.58 6.60
CA VAL A 88 0.95 -8.97 5.34
C VAL A 88 0.67 -7.48 5.29
N GLY A 89 1.50 -6.77 4.53
CA GLY A 89 1.36 -5.35 4.24
C GLY A 89 1.02 -5.09 2.77
N VAL A 90 0.25 -4.03 2.51
CA VAL A 90 -0.01 -3.45 1.19
C VAL A 90 0.42 -1.99 1.22
N GLY A 91 1.30 -1.61 0.30
CA GLY A 91 1.81 -0.24 0.19
C GLY A 91 0.99 0.63 -0.77
N TYR A 92 1.68 1.57 -1.43
CA TYR A 92 1.06 2.60 -2.27
C TYR A 92 0.41 2.09 -3.58
N PHE A 93 0.82 0.92 -4.08
CA PHE A 93 0.34 0.35 -5.33
C PHE A 93 0.08 -1.15 -5.22
N VAL A 94 -0.87 -1.64 -6.03
CA VAL A 94 -1.37 -3.02 -6.02
C VAL A 94 -1.17 -3.76 -7.34
N ASP A 95 -0.80 -3.05 -8.41
CA ASP A 95 -0.39 -3.65 -9.67
C ASP A 95 0.47 -2.72 -10.54
N SER A 96 0.96 -3.26 -11.66
CA SER A 96 1.70 -2.56 -12.72
C SER A 96 1.57 -3.34 -14.05
N CYS A 97 2.14 -2.84 -15.16
CA CYS A 97 2.08 -3.56 -16.44
C CYS A 97 2.94 -4.83 -16.52
N ARG A 98 3.83 -5.05 -15.54
CA ARG A 98 4.73 -6.23 -15.42
C ARG A 98 5.68 -6.50 -16.59
N SER A 99 5.73 -5.63 -17.59
CA SER A 99 6.41 -5.88 -18.87
C SER A 99 7.35 -4.75 -19.31
N CYS A 100 7.22 -3.55 -18.74
CA CYS A 100 8.13 -2.45 -19.06
C CYS A 100 9.51 -2.64 -18.42
N GLU A 101 10.49 -1.84 -18.87
CA GLU A 101 11.87 -1.89 -18.35
C GLU A 101 11.94 -1.70 -16.83
N SER A 102 11.15 -0.79 -16.26
CA SER A 102 11.12 -0.58 -14.81
C SER A 102 10.65 -1.85 -14.08
N CYS A 103 9.60 -2.50 -14.60
CA CYS A 103 9.07 -3.73 -13.99
C CYS A 103 10.05 -4.90 -14.12
N SER A 104 10.72 -5.06 -15.28
CA SER A 104 11.69 -6.14 -15.47
C SER A 104 12.91 -6.01 -14.55
N LYS A 105 13.24 -4.79 -14.13
CA LYS A 105 14.31 -4.49 -13.18
C LYS A 105 13.86 -4.44 -11.72
N ARG A 106 12.62 -4.84 -11.38
CA ARG A 106 12.05 -4.77 -10.01
C ARG A 106 11.96 -3.34 -9.44
N PHE A 107 11.70 -2.39 -10.33
CA PHE A 107 11.38 -1.00 -10.02
C PHE A 107 9.95 -0.67 -10.47
N GLU A 108 9.01 -1.53 -10.12
CA GLU A 108 7.60 -1.43 -10.50
C GLU A 108 7.00 -0.07 -10.09
N SER A 109 7.51 0.57 -9.03
CA SER A 109 7.12 1.93 -8.61
C SER A 109 7.35 3.02 -9.66
N TYR A 110 8.22 2.79 -10.66
CA TYR A 110 8.44 3.68 -11.81
C TYR A 110 7.71 3.20 -13.07
N CYS A 111 6.74 2.30 -12.94
CA CYS A 111 5.91 1.87 -14.05
C CYS A 111 4.98 3.01 -14.52
N PRO A 112 4.89 3.32 -15.82
CA PRO A 112 3.93 4.29 -16.34
C PRO A 112 2.46 3.88 -16.19
N GLN A 113 2.20 2.58 -15.97
CA GLN A 113 0.87 2.00 -15.77
C GLN A 113 0.72 1.44 -14.35
N LEU A 114 1.25 2.16 -13.36
CA LEU A 114 1.12 1.81 -11.95
C LEU A 114 -0.35 1.85 -11.51
N VAL A 115 -0.80 0.84 -10.78
CA VAL A 115 -2.14 0.81 -10.19
C VAL A 115 -2.02 1.16 -8.70
N GLN A 116 -2.47 2.35 -8.33
CA GLN A 116 -2.48 2.79 -6.93
C GLN A 116 -3.45 1.95 -6.09
N THR A 117 -3.13 1.76 -4.80
CA THR A 117 -3.98 1.02 -3.85
C THR A 117 -5.34 1.69 -3.64
N SER A 118 -5.38 3.01 -3.73
CA SER A 118 -6.57 3.85 -3.65
C SER A 118 -6.59 4.82 -4.82
N ASN A 119 -7.76 5.07 -5.42
CA ASN A 119 -7.97 6.01 -6.52
C ASN A 119 -7.13 5.70 -7.78
N GLY A 120 -6.69 4.45 -7.94
CA GLY A 120 -6.07 3.94 -9.16
C GLY A 120 -7.13 3.34 -10.11
N VAL A 121 -6.68 2.93 -11.30
CA VAL A 121 -7.52 2.23 -12.28
C VAL A 121 -6.96 0.81 -12.45
N ASP A 122 -7.76 -0.21 -12.15
CA ASP A 122 -7.37 -1.61 -12.32
C ASP A 122 -7.18 -1.91 -13.82
N LEU A 123 -6.04 -2.50 -14.18
CA LEU A 123 -5.67 -2.74 -15.59
C LEU A 123 -6.52 -3.81 -16.29
N PHE A 124 -7.26 -4.64 -15.55
CA PHE A 124 -7.97 -5.78 -16.12
C PHE A 124 -9.46 -5.47 -16.32
N ASP A 125 -10.10 -4.78 -15.38
CA ASP A 125 -11.53 -4.47 -15.46
C ASP A 125 -11.84 -2.96 -15.51
N GLY A 126 -10.83 -2.10 -15.42
CA GLY A 126 -10.99 -0.64 -15.49
C GLY A 126 -11.68 -0.04 -14.26
N SER A 127 -11.95 -0.83 -13.22
CA SER A 127 -12.59 -0.33 -12.01
C SER A 127 -11.64 0.55 -11.19
N THR A 128 -12.22 1.50 -10.45
CA THR A 128 -11.45 2.32 -9.51
C THR A 128 -11.04 1.48 -8.30
N THR A 129 -9.75 1.50 -7.95
CA THR A 129 -9.28 0.83 -6.74
C THR A 129 -9.73 1.55 -5.47
N GLN A 130 -10.21 0.77 -4.50
CA GLN A 130 -10.69 1.25 -3.21
C GLN A 130 -9.68 0.88 -2.12
N GLY A 131 -9.25 1.84 -1.31
CA GLY A 131 -8.15 1.70 -0.37
C GLY A 131 -8.44 0.90 0.89
N GLY A 132 -7.49 1.00 1.83
CA GLY A 132 -7.45 0.27 3.09
C GLY A 132 -8.39 0.79 4.18
N PHE A 133 -9.14 1.88 3.97
CA PHE A 133 -10.20 2.30 4.89
C PHE A 133 -11.46 1.45 4.68
N SER A 134 -11.25 0.15 4.58
CA SER A 134 -12.24 -0.90 4.38
C SER A 134 -11.84 -2.18 5.12
N ASP A 135 -12.77 -3.10 5.26
CA ASP A 135 -12.59 -4.35 6.01
C ASP A 135 -11.80 -5.44 5.27
N VAL A 136 -11.82 -5.43 3.93
CA VAL A 136 -11.19 -6.46 3.09
C VAL A 136 -10.49 -5.87 1.86
N LEU A 137 -9.32 -6.42 1.54
CA LEU A 137 -8.59 -6.19 0.29
C LEU A 137 -8.37 -7.50 -0.48
N ILE A 138 -8.29 -7.39 -1.80
CA ILE A 138 -7.87 -8.47 -2.70
C ILE A 138 -6.74 -7.91 -3.55
N VAL A 139 -5.54 -8.46 -3.39
CA VAL A 139 -4.30 -7.92 -3.97
C VAL A 139 -3.45 -9.05 -4.53
N SER A 140 -2.75 -8.80 -5.62
CA SER A 140 -1.81 -9.77 -6.18
C SER A 140 -0.65 -10.00 -5.22
N GLN A 141 -0.25 -11.28 -5.05
CA GLN A 141 0.85 -11.68 -4.17
C GLN A 141 2.18 -10.95 -4.44
N ASP A 142 2.36 -10.40 -5.63
CA ASP A 142 3.58 -9.72 -6.04
C ASP A 142 3.72 -8.32 -5.43
N TYR A 143 2.59 -7.76 -4.96
CA TYR A 143 2.52 -6.45 -4.30
C TYR A 143 2.24 -6.56 -2.79
N LEU A 144 2.40 -7.77 -2.25
CA LEU A 144 2.33 -8.04 -0.83
C LEU A 144 3.73 -8.20 -0.24
N VAL A 145 3.90 -7.61 0.94
CA VAL A 145 5.07 -7.78 1.78
C VAL A 145 4.70 -8.55 3.04
N ARG A 146 5.59 -9.41 3.53
CA ARG A 146 5.42 -10.06 4.84
C ARG A 146 5.77 -9.06 5.93
N VAL A 147 4.92 -8.95 6.95
CA VAL A 147 5.24 -8.19 8.16
C VAL A 147 6.04 -9.11 9.09
N PRO A 148 7.29 -8.77 9.46
CA PRO A 148 8.06 -9.55 10.40
C PRO A 148 7.36 -9.64 11.77
N GLU A 149 7.40 -10.81 12.42
CA GLU A 149 6.80 -11.04 13.74
C GLU A 149 7.38 -10.14 14.85
N SER A 150 8.59 -9.61 14.63
CA SER A 150 9.25 -8.68 15.55
C SER A 150 8.70 -7.26 15.50
N LEU A 151 7.84 -6.93 14.53
CA LEU A 151 7.23 -5.61 14.40
C LEU A 151 5.75 -5.65 14.81
N SER A 152 5.32 -4.64 15.56
CA SER A 152 3.89 -4.43 15.83
C SER A 152 3.15 -4.13 14.52
N PRO A 153 2.00 -4.78 14.24
CA PRO A 153 1.20 -4.50 13.05
C PRO A 153 0.84 -3.01 12.87
N GLU A 154 0.41 -2.34 13.94
CA GLU A 154 0.02 -0.94 13.95
C GLU A 154 1.21 0.00 13.65
N GLY A 155 2.37 -0.27 14.23
CA GLY A 155 3.60 0.49 13.96
C GLY A 155 4.20 0.20 12.58
N THR A 156 3.79 -0.89 11.92
CA THR A 156 4.28 -1.24 10.59
C THR A 156 3.56 -0.49 9.48
N ALA A 157 2.27 -0.18 9.65
CA ALA A 157 1.46 0.46 8.61
C ALA A 157 2.12 1.72 8.01
N PRO A 158 2.58 2.72 8.81
CA PRO A 158 3.24 3.92 8.28
C PRO A 158 4.57 3.65 7.53
N LEU A 159 5.22 2.51 7.80
CA LEU A 159 6.47 2.16 7.14
C LEU A 159 6.26 1.80 5.67
N LEU A 160 5.04 1.39 5.30
CA LEU A 160 4.66 1.00 3.93
C LEU A 160 4.54 2.19 2.97
N CYS A 161 4.55 3.43 3.48
CA CYS A 161 4.66 4.65 2.70
C CYS A 161 5.87 5.48 3.16
N ALA A 162 5.75 6.23 4.26
CA ALA A 162 6.81 7.14 4.71
C ALA A 162 8.14 6.40 4.99
N GLY A 163 8.09 5.19 5.55
CA GLY A 163 9.27 4.37 5.81
C GLY A 163 10.06 4.06 4.54
N ILE A 164 9.42 3.43 3.55
CA ILE A 164 10.09 3.06 2.29
C ILE A 164 10.52 4.29 1.48
N THR A 165 9.76 5.38 1.50
CA THR A 165 10.10 6.64 0.82
C THR A 165 11.43 7.22 1.30
N VAL A 166 11.74 7.10 2.60
CA VAL A 166 13.01 7.54 3.17
C VAL A 166 14.10 6.48 3.01
N PHE A 167 13.77 5.21 3.21
CA PHE A 167 14.73 4.10 3.16
C PHE A 167 15.34 3.90 1.77
N SER A 168 14.53 3.98 0.71
CA SER A 168 14.96 3.76 -0.68
C SER A 168 16.14 4.66 -1.10
N PRO A 169 16.06 6.01 -1.01
CA PRO A 169 17.18 6.87 -1.36
C PRO A 169 18.38 6.67 -0.43
N MET A 170 18.18 6.36 0.85
CA MET A 170 19.30 6.09 1.76
C MET A 170 20.16 4.92 1.29
N VAL A 171 19.52 3.82 0.85
CA VAL A 171 20.22 2.66 0.30
C VAL A 171 20.80 2.98 -1.08
N GLN A 172 20.01 3.56 -1.98
CA GLN A 172 20.40 3.82 -3.37
C GLN A 172 21.61 4.75 -3.48
N TYR A 173 21.72 5.75 -2.60
CA TYR A 173 22.83 6.71 -2.60
C TYR A 173 23.93 6.38 -1.59
N GLY A 174 23.90 5.18 -0.98
CA GLY A 174 24.94 4.74 -0.05
C GLY A 174 25.04 5.61 1.20
N LEU A 175 23.92 6.12 1.69
CA LEU A 175 23.80 6.93 2.91
C LEU A 175 23.51 6.07 4.15
N ASN A 176 23.55 4.74 4.00
CA ASN A 176 23.25 3.75 5.03
C ASN A 176 24.49 3.21 5.77
N VAL A 177 25.67 3.82 5.59
CA VAL A 177 26.93 3.38 6.23
C VAL A 177 27.31 4.24 7.44
N PRO A 178 27.95 3.68 8.47
CA PRO A 178 28.43 4.44 9.63
C PRO A 178 29.37 5.60 9.25
N GLY A 179 29.31 6.70 10.01
CA GLY A 179 30.19 7.86 9.83
C GLY A 179 29.69 8.92 8.83
N LYS A 180 28.59 8.67 8.10
CA LYS A 180 27.93 9.70 7.28
C LYS A 180 26.99 10.58 8.12
N HIS A 181 26.93 11.86 7.76
CA HIS A 181 26.04 12.84 8.38
C HIS A 181 24.90 13.20 7.42
N LEU A 182 23.65 12.99 7.85
CA LEU A 182 22.45 13.32 7.09
C LEU A 182 21.72 14.48 7.77
N GLY A 183 21.34 15.49 6.99
CA GLY A 183 20.44 16.54 7.45
C GLY A 183 19.00 16.17 7.16
N GLU A 184 18.12 16.33 8.14
CA GLU A 184 16.67 16.18 7.99
C GLU A 184 16.02 17.57 8.10
N SER A 185 15.21 17.94 7.11
CA SER A 185 14.48 19.23 7.09
C SER A 185 13.00 19.10 7.46
N ALA A 186 12.54 17.91 7.84
CA ALA A 186 11.15 17.61 8.19
C ALA A 186 11.00 17.29 9.69
N THR A 187 9.82 17.56 10.26
CA THR A 187 9.60 17.55 11.73
C THR A 187 8.50 16.61 12.24
N TRP A 188 7.87 15.81 11.38
CA TRP A 188 6.75 14.93 11.78
C TRP A 188 6.89 13.49 11.27
N GLY A 189 6.03 13.03 10.35
CA GLY A 189 5.98 11.62 9.91
C GLY A 189 7.32 11.09 9.39
N SER A 190 8.12 11.97 8.77
CA SER A 190 9.47 11.67 8.28
C SER A 190 10.47 11.32 9.39
N VAL A 191 10.33 11.86 10.61
CA VAL A 191 11.31 11.67 11.70
C VAL A 191 11.32 10.22 12.18
N ALA A 192 10.13 9.63 12.35
CA ALA A 192 9.99 8.22 12.70
C ALA A 192 10.56 7.32 11.58
N SER A 193 10.29 7.67 10.32
CA SER A 193 10.81 6.96 9.15
C SER A 193 12.33 7.07 9.01
N VAL A 194 12.92 8.23 9.24
CA VAL A 194 14.38 8.45 9.24
C VAL A 194 15.04 7.69 10.37
N THR A 195 14.46 7.71 11.57
CA THR A 195 14.96 6.96 12.73
C THR A 195 14.95 5.45 12.44
N TRP A 196 13.83 4.95 11.91
CA TRP A 196 13.70 3.54 11.53
C TRP A 196 14.67 3.16 10.40
N ALA A 197 14.73 3.93 9.32
CA ALA A 197 15.60 3.67 8.18
C ALA A 197 17.09 3.70 8.59
N SER A 198 17.47 4.66 9.43
CA SER A 198 18.81 4.76 10.02
C SER A 198 19.15 3.58 10.93
N SER A 199 18.14 2.96 11.57
CA SER A 199 18.35 1.78 12.43
C SER A 199 18.52 0.50 11.63
N LEU A 200 17.76 0.30 10.54
CA LEU A 200 17.91 -0.86 9.65
C LEU A 200 19.21 -0.79 8.84
N ALA A 201 19.54 0.39 8.30
CA ALA A 201 20.78 0.65 7.59
C ALA A 201 22.02 0.12 8.33
N ARG A 202 22.07 0.35 9.65
CA ARG A 202 23.18 -0.09 10.51
C ARG A 202 23.25 -1.60 10.75
N ARG A 203 22.17 -2.34 10.50
CA ARG A 203 22.10 -3.81 10.67
C ARG A 203 22.41 -4.58 9.39
N SER A 204 22.39 -3.90 8.24
CA SER A 204 22.64 -4.47 6.91
C SER A 204 24.09 -4.33 6.43
N GLY A 205 25.01 -3.84 7.28
CA GLY A 205 26.43 -3.67 6.99
C GLY A 205 27.32 -4.60 7.81
#